data_AF-A0A5K0V9P5-F1
#
_entry.id   AF-A0A5K0V9P5-F1
#
_cell.length_a   1.000
_cell.length_b   1.000
_cell.length_c   1.000
_cell.angle_alpha   90.00
_cell.angle_beta   90.00
_cell.angle_gamma   90.00
#
_symmetry.space_group_name_H-M   'P 1'
#
loop_
_entity.id
_entity.type
_entity.pdbx_description
1 polymer ?
#
loop_
_entity_poly.entity_id
_entity_poly.type
_entity_poly.pdbx_seq_one_letter_code
_entity_poly.pdbx_strand_id
1 'polypeptide(L)' 'EIVDELGQPVNCIAVSNDGNCVLASCLDSSLRLLD' A
#
# COMPACT_ATOMS: atom_id res chain seq x y z
N GLU A 1 16.25 7.15 4.18
CA GLU A 1 15.01 6.82 3.46
C GLU A 1 14.08 6.16 4.48
N ILE A 2 12.86 6.66 4.64
CA ILE A 2 11.87 6.04 5.53
C ILE A 2 11.05 5.11 4.62
N VAL A 3 10.94 3.85 5.01
CA VAL A 3 10.28 2.79 4.23
C VAL A 3 9.30 2.07 5.14
N ASP A 4 8.07 1.92 4.67
CA ASP A 4 7.06 1.10 5.33
C ASP A 4 7.22 -0.37 4.93
N GLU A 5 7.20 -1.27 5.91
CA GLU A 5 7.14 -2.70 5.68
C GLU A 5 5.72 -3.23 5.92
N LEU A 6 5.11 -3.78 4.87
CA LEU A 6 3.77 -4.38 4.96
C LEU A 6 3.79 -5.85 5.44
N GLY A 7 4.99 -6.45 5.53
CA GLY A 7 5.22 -7.81 6.04
C GLY A 7 4.65 -8.94 5.17
N GLN A 8 3.97 -8.61 4.07
CA GLN A 8 3.37 -9.54 3.11
C GLN A 8 3.58 -9.03 1.68
N PRO A 9 3.72 -9.92 0.68
CA PRO A 9 3.92 -9.47 -0.70
C PRO A 9 2.73 -8.66 -1.20
N VAL A 10 3.05 -7.51 -1.80
CA VAL A 10 2.08 -6.64 -2.46
C VAL A 10 1.82 -7.16 -3.87
N ASN A 11 0.56 -7.36 -4.21
CA ASN A 11 0.16 -7.77 -5.56
C ASN A 11 -0.28 -6.59 -6.43
N CYS A 12 -0.86 -5.56 -5.83
CA CYS A 12 -1.40 -4.39 -6.51
C CYS A 12 -1.26 -3.13 -5.65
N ILE A 13 -1.07 -1.98 -6.31
CA ILE A 13 -1.09 -0.66 -5.69
C ILE A 13 -1.97 0.30 -6.49
N ALA A 14 -2.57 1.28 -5.82
CA ALA A 14 -3.26 2.41 -6.44
C ALA A 14 -2.92 3.69 -5.70
N VAL A 15 -2.50 4.72 -6.44
CA VAL A 15 -2.25 6.05 -5.89
C VAL A 15 -3.54 6.86 -5.95
N SER A 16 -3.85 7.60 -4.88
CA SER A 16 -5.00 8.50 -4.85
C SER A 16 -4.88 9.60 -5.92
N ASN A 17 -6.01 10.15 -6.36
CA ASN A 17 -6.01 11.15 -7.43
C ASN A 17 -5.30 12.46 -7.03
N ASP A 18 -5.24 12.78 -5.75
CA ASP A 18 -4.51 13.92 -5.20
C ASP A 18 -3.03 13.60 -4.91
N GLY A 19 -2.60 12.35 -5.05
CA GLY A 19 -1.22 11.92 -4.85
C GLY A 19 -0.79 11.82 -3.39
N ASN A 20 -1.70 12.00 -2.44
CA ASN A 20 -1.38 12.03 -1.01
C ASN A 20 -1.38 10.63 -0.38
N CYS A 21 -2.08 9.64 -0.96
CA CYS A 21 -2.17 8.32 -0.35
C CYS A 21 -1.93 7.21 -1.35
N VAL A 22 -1.46 6.07 -0.84
CA VAL A 22 -1.28 4.83 -1.59
C VAL A 22 -2.13 3.73 -0.95
N LEU A 23 -2.99 3.11 -1.74
CA LEU A 23 -3.71 1.90 -1.35
C LEU A 23 -2.92 0.67 -1.84
N ALA A 24 -2.53 -0.20 -0.92
CA ALA A 24 -1.79 -1.43 -1.20
C ALA A 24 -2.64 -2.68 -0.89
N SER A 25 -2.64 -3.64 -1.82
CA SER A 25 -3.27 -4.95 -1.68
C SER A 25 -2.22 -6.02 -1.46
N CYS A 26 -2.34 -6.77 -0.37
CA CYS A 26 -1.40 -7.80 0.05
C CYS A 26 -2.00 -9.21 -0.14
N LEU A 27 -1.13 -10.23 -0.26
CA LEU A 27 -1.57 -11.63 -0.41
C LEU A 27 -2.19 -12.25 0.86
N ASP A 28 -2.16 -11.54 1.99
CA ASP A 28 -2.82 -11.91 3.24
C ASP A 28 -4.32 -11.52 3.27
N SER A 29 -4.88 -11.12 2.13
CA SER A 29 -6.25 -10.61 1.99
C SER A 29 -6.51 -9.29 2.76
N SER A 30 -5.46 -8.55 3.12
CA SER A 30 -5.58 -7.20 3.68
C SER A 30 -5.43 -6.11 2.61
N LEU A 31 -6.13 -5.00 2.85
CA LEU A 31 -5.92 -3.72 2.18
C LEU A 31 -5.37 -2.73 3.19
N ARG A 32 -4.34 -1.97 2.79
CA ARG A 32 -3.66 -1.00 3.65
C ARG A 32 -3.59 0.33 2.93
N LEU A 33 -4.00 1.40 3.61
CA LEU A 33 -3.89 2.76 3.13
C LEU A 33 -2.68 3.42 3.81
N LEU A 34 -1.79 3.98 3.00
CA LEU A 34 -0.55 4.64 3.39
C LEU A 34 -0.65 6.12 2.99
N ASP A 35 -0.03 7.00 3.77
CA ASP A 35 0.13 8.46 3.53
C ASP A 35 1.63 8.77 3.41
#